data_AF-A0A8H3I214-F1
#
_entry.id   AF-A0A8H3I214-F1
#
_cell.length_a   1.000
_cell.length_b   1.000
_cell.length_c   1.000
_cell.angle_alpha   90.00
_cell.angle_beta   90.00
_cell.angle_gamma   90.00
#
_symmetry.space_group_name_H-M   'P 1'
#
loop_
_entity.id
_entity.type
_entity.pdbx_description
1 polymer ?
#
loop_
_entity_poly.entity_id
_entity_poly.type
_entity_poly.pdbx_seq_one_letter_code
_entity_poly.pdbx_strand_id
1 'polypeptide(L)' 'MSNSPGKPKGLNILCIDGGGVRGLSSLLILHEMMRRIRNAEAINVDPYEHFDVIAGTGTGGISACMLGTALHPNFFAG' A
#
# COMPACT_ATOMS: atom_id res chain seq x y z
N MET A 1 -9.22 29.13 -16.16
CA MET A 1 -9.54 28.24 -15.01
C MET A 1 -10.27 27.03 -15.54
N SER A 2 -9.55 25.98 -15.94
CA SER A 2 -10.14 24.72 -16.43
C SER A 2 -10.48 23.83 -15.23
N ASN A 3 -11.74 23.90 -14.78
CA ASN A 3 -12.28 22.94 -13.83
C ASN A 3 -12.53 21.61 -14.57
N SER A 4 -11.52 20.74 -14.62
CA SER A 4 -11.74 19.36 -15.03
C SER A 4 -12.42 18.64 -13.88
N PRO A 5 -13.59 17.99 -14.06
CA PRO A 5 -14.20 17.23 -12.99
C PRO A 5 -13.20 16.17 -12.57
N GLY A 6 -12.65 16.30 -11.36
CA GLY A 6 -11.70 15.36 -10.81
C GLY A 6 -12.30 13.96 -10.93
N LYS A 7 -11.71 13.11 -11.76
CA LYS A 7 -12.07 11.70 -11.88
C LYS A 7 -12.20 11.17 -10.45
N PRO A 8 -13.34 10.58 -10.04
CA PRO A 8 -13.47 10.06 -8.68
C PRO A 8 -12.31 9.11 -8.47
N LYS A 9 -11.43 9.45 -7.52
CA LYS A 9 -10.32 8.57 -7.15
C LYS A 9 -10.97 7.26 -6.72
N GLY A 10 -10.69 6.20 -7.47
CA GLY A 10 -11.20 4.87 -7.13
C GLY A 10 -10.63 4.48 -5.77
N LEU A 11 -11.45 3.81 -4.94
CA LEU A 11 -11.01 3.31 -3.66
C LEU A 11 -10.03 2.16 -3.88
N ASN A 12 -8.77 2.35 -3.51
CA ASN A 12 -7.72 1.35 -3.67
C ASN A 12 -7.52 0.59 -2.36
N ILE A 13 -7.95 -0.66 -2.34
CA ILE A 13 -7.85 -1.51 -1.15
C ILE A 13 -6.80 -2.59 -1.37
N LEU A 14 -5.82 -2.67 -0.48
CA LEU A 14 -4.83 -3.73 -0.42
C LEU A 14 -5.20 -4.74 0.66
N CYS A 15 -5.42 -6.00 0.27
CA CYS A 15 -5.67 -7.10 1.20
C CYS A 15 -4.49 -8.09 1.18
N ILE A 16 -3.88 -8.33 2.35
CA ILE A 16 -2.79 -9.28 2.53
C ILE A 16 -3.33 -10.50 3.28
N ASP A 17 -3.41 -11.63 2.57
CA ASP A 17 -3.95 -12.85 3.14
C ASP A 17 -2.96 -13.55 4.09
N GLY A 18 -3.49 -14.19 5.13
CA GLY A 18 -2.70 -14.89 6.14
C GLY A 18 -2.20 -16.25 5.67
N GLY A 19 -0.89 -16.41 5.51
CA GLY A 19 -0.30 -17.66 4.99
C GLY A 19 0.99 -18.15 5.66
N GLY A 20 1.46 -17.48 6.70
CA GLY A 20 2.75 -17.74 7.33
C GLY A 20 3.91 -17.29 6.42
N VAL A 21 4.95 -18.11 6.26
CA VAL A 21 6.10 -17.82 5.38
C VAL A 21 5.70 -17.58 3.92
N ARG A 22 4.57 -18.14 3.47
CA ARG A 22 4.05 -17.93 2.11
C ARG A 22 3.51 -16.52 1.88
N GLY A 23 3.11 -15.81 2.94
CA GLY A 23 2.71 -14.40 2.85
C GLY A 23 3.86 -13.48 2.41
N LEU A 24 5.11 -13.91 2.63
CA LEU A 24 6.29 -13.17 2.21
C LEU A 24 6.43 -13.12 0.67
N SER A 25 5.97 -14.17 -0.02
CA SER A 25 5.91 -14.17 -1.49
C SER A 25 4.93 -13.12 -2.01
N SER A 26 3.77 -12.96 -1.37
CA SER A 26 2.76 -11.95 -1.70
C SER A 26 3.30 -10.53 -1.50
N LEU A 27 4.05 -10.31 -0.41
CA LEU A 27 4.75 -9.05 -0.14
C LEU A 27 5.83 -8.74 -1.18
N LEU A 28 6.61 -9.73 -1.61
CA LEU A 28 7.60 -9.56 -2.66
C LEU A 28 6.97 -9.22 -4.01
N ILE A 29 5.85 -9.87 -4.34
CA ILE A 29 5.07 -9.54 -5.55
C ILE A 29 4.57 -8.10 -5.47
N LEU A 30 3.99 -7.70 -4.34
CA LEU A 30 3.54 -6.33 -4.12
C LEU A 30 4.71 -5.33 -4.24
N HIS A 31 5.86 -5.63 -3.66
CA HIS A 31 7.06 -4.78 -3.74
C HIS A 31 7.51 -4.60 -5.20
N GLU A 32 7.56 -5.68 -5.97
CA GLU A 32 7.90 -5.63 -7.39
C GLU A 32 6.85 -4.87 -8.20
N MET A 33 5.57 -5.02 -7.87
CA MET A 33 4.47 -4.26 -8.49
C MET A 33 4.64 -2.75 -8.24
N MET A 34 4.88 -2.37 -6.99
CA MET A 34 5.12 -0.97 -6.61
C MET A 34 6.37 -0.44 -7.30
N ARG A 35 7.45 -1.22 -7.40
CA ARG A 35 8.66 -0.84 -8.14
C ARG A 35 8.37 -0.57 -9.62
N ARG A 36 7.53 -1.39 -10.24
CA ARG A 36 7.12 -1.19 -11.64
C ARG A 36 6.25 0.06 -11.80
N ILE A 37 5.34 0.32 -10.88
CA ILE A 37 4.53 1.56 -10.87
C ILE A 37 5.44 2.78 -10.73
N ARG A 38 6.39 2.75 -9.78
CA ARG A 38 7.38 3.83 -9.60
C ARG A 38 8.20 4.07 -10.87
N ASN A 39 8.62 3.01 -11.56
CA ASN A 39 9.34 3.12 -12.82
C ASN A 39 8.47 3.62 -13.98
N ALA A 40 7.21 3.21 -14.04
CA ALA A 40 6.28 3.56 -15.12
C ALA A 40 5.80 5.02 -15.02
N GLU A 41 5.53 5.48 -13.80
CA GLU A 41 4.95 6.80 -13.55
C GLU A 41 6.01 7.83 -13.07
N ALA A 42 7.27 7.41 -12.90
CA ALA A 42 8.39 8.21 -12.39
C ALA A 42 8.12 8.92 -11.05
N ILE A 43 7.17 8.40 -10.27
CA ILE A 43 6.77 8.90 -8.95
C ILE A 43 7.23 7.92 -7.89
N ASN A 44 7.87 8.43 -6.84
CA ASN A 44 8.22 7.62 -5.68
C ASN A 44 7.02 7.54 -4.74
N VAL A 45 6.06 6.68 -5.09
CA VAL A 45 4.86 6.43 -4.29
C VAL A 45 5.08 5.23 -3.40
N ASP A 46 4.88 5.44 -2.10
CA ASP A 46 4.84 4.37 -1.13
C ASP A 46 3.46 3.69 -1.09
N PRO A 47 3.37 2.42 -0.66
CA PRO A 47 2.12 1.66 -0.69
C PRO A 47 0.99 2.36 0.06
N TYR A 48 1.29 3.06 1.16
CA TYR A 48 0.30 3.79 1.95
C TYR A 48 -0.25 5.04 1.25
N GLU A 49 0.47 5.61 0.27
CA GLU A 49 -0.01 6.75 -0.52
C GLU A 49 -0.85 6.29 -1.72
N HIS A 50 -0.67 5.03 -2.15
CA HIS A 50 -1.41 4.45 -3.26
C HIS A 50 -2.71 3.75 -2.84
N PHE A 51 -2.71 3.13 -1.66
CA PHE A 51 -3.82 2.37 -1.12
C PHE A 51 -4.47 3.12 0.05
N ASP A 52 -5.76 3.44 -0.10
CA ASP A 52 -6.55 4.11 0.94
C ASP A 52 -6.78 3.20 2.15
N VAL A 53 -6.84 1.89 1.91
CA VAL A 53 -7.10 0.87 2.94
C VAL A 53 -6.13 -0.28 2.76
N ILE A 54 -5.41 -0.62 3.83
CA ILE A 54 -4.56 -1.81 3.90
C ILE A 54 -5.11 -2.72 5.01
N ALA A 55 -5.53 -3.92 4.63
CA ALA A 55 -6.10 -4.91 5.54
C ALA A 55 -5.37 -6.25 5.38
N GLY A 56 -5.42 -7.10 6.40
CA GLY A 56 -4.90 -8.45 6.31
C GLY A 56 -5.31 -9.35 7.46
N THR A 57 -5.17 -10.65 7.28
CA THR A 57 -5.58 -11.68 8.26
C THR A 57 -4.36 -12.41 8.81
N GLY A 58 -4.34 -12.71 10.12
CA GLY A 58 -3.21 -13.39 10.76
C GLY A 58 -1.86 -12.67 10.56
N THR A 59 -0.89 -13.34 9.92
CA THR A 59 0.43 -12.77 9.58
C THR A 59 0.36 -11.65 8.54
N GLY A 60 -0.65 -11.69 7.66
CA GLY A 60 -0.94 -10.60 6.72
C GLY A 60 -1.41 -9.33 7.43
N GLY A 61 -2.09 -9.46 8.57
CA GLY A 61 -2.50 -8.33 9.41
C GLY A 61 -1.32 -7.59 10.04
N ILE A 62 -0.31 -8.32 10.54
CA ILE A 62 0.93 -7.71 11.06
C ILE A 62 1.67 -6.96 9.94
N SER A 63 1.75 -7.57 8.75
CA SER A 63 2.37 -6.96 7.58
C SER A 63 1.61 -5.72 7.09
N ALA A 64 0.27 -5.77 7.11
CA ALA A 64 -0.60 -4.64 6.83
C ALA A 64 -0.40 -3.50 7.83
N CYS A 65 -0.30 -3.79 9.13
CA CYS A 65 0.02 -2.79 10.14
C CYS A 65 1.43 -2.20 9.94
N MET A 66 2.43 -3.02 9.62
CA MET A 66 3.78 -2.51 9.33
C MET A 66 3.79 -1.58 8.10
N LEU A 67 3.07 -1.94 7.03
CA LEU A 67 2.98 -1.11 5.83
C LEU A 67 2.10 0.14 6.01
N GLY A 68 1.00 0.05 6.76
CA GLY A 68 0.05 1.14 6.96
C GLY A 68 0.39 2.09 8.11
N THR A 69 1.01 1.59 9.18
CA THR A 69 1.33 2.36 10.40
C THR A 69 2.79 2.78 10.45
N ALA A 70 3.75 1.91 10.09
CA ALA A 70 5.18 2.24 10.23
C ALA A 70 5.71 3.16 9.12
N LEU A 71 5.01 3.27 7.98
CA LEU A 71 5.34 4.22 6.92
C LEU A 71 4.64 5.58 7.09
N HIS A 72 3.81 5.77 8.13
CA HIS A 72 3.29 7.09 8.48
C HIS A 72 4.25 7.76 9.50
N PRO A 73 5.14 8.69 9.07
CA PRO A 73 6.15 9.29 9.94
C PRO A 73 5.59 10.09 11.13
N ASN A 74 4.27 10.29 11.21
CA ASN A 74 3.62 11.10 12.25
C ASN A 74 2.87 10.28 13.31
N PHE A 75 2.94 8.94 13.32
CA PHE A 75 2.20 8.15 14.32
C PHE A 75 2.90 8.07 15.69
N PHE A 76 4.23 8.25 15.75
CA PHE A 76 5.00 8.23 17.01
C PHE A 76 5.37 9.62 17.56
N ALA A 77 4.91 10.70 16.92
CA ALA A 77 5.14 12.07 17.40
C ALA A 77 4.05 12.48 18.41
N GLY A 78 3.93 11.72 19.50
CA GLY A 78 3.10 12.02 20.66
C GLY A 78 3.94 11.99 21.93
#